data_AF-A0AAW9EED0-F1
#
_entry.id   AF-A0AAW9EED0-F1
#
_cell.length_a   1.000
_cell.length_b   1.000
_cell.length_c   1.000
_cell.angle_alpha   90.00
_cell.angle_beta   90.00
_cell.angle_gamma   90.00
#
_symmetry.space_group_name_H-M   'P 1'
#
loop_
_entity.id
_entity.type
_entity.pdbx_description
1 polymer ?
#
loop_
_entity_poly.entity_id
_entity_poly.type
_entity_poly.pdbx_seq_one_letter_code
_entity_poly.pdbx_strand_id
1 'polypeptide(L)' 'VNNVQTVLNIARAVEQGYPVTRRTLTVNGAVARPLTLAVPLGISLREVLDLAGGATVDDPGFINGGPMMGSLITSLET' A
#
# COMPACT_ATOMS: atom_id res chain seq x y z
N VAL A 1 17.14 -15.56 3.77
CA VAL A 1 16.82 -14.47 2.82
C VAL A 1 15.74 -13.61 3.44
N ASN A 2 15.91 -12.29 3.51
CA ASN A 2 14.96 -11.37 4.15
C ASN A 2 14.45 -10.33 3.15
N ASN A 3 13.20 -9.88 3.32
CA ASN A 3 12.66 -8.75 2.55
C ASN A 3 13.41 -7.46 2.93
N VAL A 4 13.70 -6.61 1.94
CA VAL A 4 14.44 -5.36 2.14
C VAL A 4 13.75 -4.41 3.13
N GLN A 5 12.41 -4.32 3.07
CA GLN A 5 11.64 -3.47 3.99
C GLN A 5 11.78 -3.94 5.44
N THR A 6 11.89 -5.25 5.67
CA THR A 6 12.11 -5.81 7.01
C THR A 6 13.45 -5.35 7.56
N VAL A 7 14.53 -5.45 6.76
CA VAL A 7 15.87 -5.02 7.18
C VAL A 7 15.91 -3.50 7.43
N LEU A 8 15.28 -2.70 6.56
CA LEU A 8 15.15 -1.25 6.75
C LEU A 8 14.43 -0.88 8.05
N ASN A 9 13.35 -1.59 8.39
CA ASN A 9 12.61 -1.37 9.62
C ASN A 9 13.44 -1.73 10.86
N ILE A 10 14.25 -2.79 10.80
CA ILE A 10 15.18 -3.16 11.88
C ILE A 10 16.21 -2.05 12.09
N ALA A 11 16.85 -1.56 11.03
CA ALA A 11 17.83 -0.47 11.13
C ALA A 11 17.22 0.78 11.77
N ARG A 12 16.03 1.20 11.33
CA ARG A 12 15.31 2.35 11.92
C ARG A 12 14.95 2.14 13.39
N ALA A 13 14.52 0.94 13.76
CA ALA A 13 14.19 0.64 15.15
C ALA A 13 15.43 0.69 16.06
N VAL A 14 16.55 0.12 15.62
CA VAL A 14 17.79 0.04 16.42
C VAL A 14 18.52 1.37 16.47
N GLU A 15 18.70 2.05 15.34
CA GLU A 15 19.53 3.26 15.26
C GLU A 15 18.76 4.53 15.64
N GLN A 16 17.46 4.58 15.36
CA GLN A 16 16.65 5.79 15.49
C GLN A 16 15.54 5.66 16.55
N GLY A 17 15.40 4.49 17.17
CA GLY A 17 14.29 4.21 18.09
C GLY A 17 12.92 4.33 17.42
N TYR A 18 12.85 4.25 16.09
CA TYR A 18 11.64 4.55 15.33
C TYR A 18 10.78 3.29 15.16
N PRO A 19 9.58 3.21 15.77
CA PRO A 19 8.72 2.04 15.63
C PRO A 19 8.12 1.96 14.22
N VAL A 20 7.69 0.76 13.82
CA VAL A 20 7.03 0.55 12.53
C VAL A 20 5.63 1.15 12.58
N THR A 21 5.49 2.37 12.06
CA THR A 21 4.22 3.13 12.02
C THR A 21 3.74 3.37 10.59
N ARG A 22 4.57 3.04 9.60
CA ARG A 22 4.27 3.24 8.18
C ARG A 22 4.62 1.99 7.37
N ARG A 23 3.93 1.81 6.25
CA ARG A 23 4.20 0.77 5.26
C ARG A 23 4.29 1.38 3.87
N THR A 24 5.21 0.86 3.06
CA THR A 24 5.30 1.19 1.64
C THR A 24 4.26 0.39 0.86
N LEU A 25 3.40 1.08 0.11
CA LEU A 25 2.40 0.51 -0.79
C LEU A 25 2.65 1.01 -2.22
N THR A 26 2.29 0.17 -3.19
CA THR A 26 2.27 0.52 -4.61
C THR A 26 0.84 0.43 -5.11
N VAL A 27 0.35 1.51 -5.71
CA VAL A 27 -0.97 1.59 -6.34
C VAL A 27 -0.75 1.64 -7.85
N ASN A 28 -1.37 0.71 -8.58
CA ASN A 28 -1.22 0.55 -10.02
C ASN A 28 -2.54 0.05 -10.63
N GLY A 29 -2.60 -0.10 -11.95
CA GLY A 29 -3.79 -0.49 -12.70
C GLY A 29 -4.57 0.73 -13.19
N ALA A 30 -5.90 0.63 -13.15
CA ALA A 30 -6.83 1.65 -13.63
C ALA A 30 -6.96 2.82 -12.63
N VAL A 31 -5.87 3.52 -12.34
CA VAL A 31 -5.82 4.70 -11.48
C VAL A 31 -5.22 5.89 -12.20
N ALA A 32 -5.63 7.11 -11.83
CA ALA A 32 -5.22 8.32 -12.55
C ALA A 32 -3.70 8.57 -12.49
N ARG A 33 -3.07 8.24 -11.37
CA ARG A 33 -1.63 8.34 -11.15
C ARG A 33 -1.11 7.09 -10.43
N PRO A 34 -0.48 6.14 -11.12
CA PRO A 34 0.24 5.05 -10.46
C PRO A 34 1.38 5.59 -9.59
N LEU A 35 1.52 5.09 -8.36
CA LEU A 35 2.55 5.56 -7.44
C LEU A 35 2.97 4.51 -6.41
N THR A 36 4.15 4.71 -5.83
CA THR A 36 4.63 4.00 -4.65
C THR A 36 4.90 5.00 -3.54
N LEU A 37 4.32 4.79 -2.36
CA LEU A 37 4.36 5.73 -1.26
C LEU A 37 4.39 5.02 0.10
N ALA A 38 4.92 5.70 1.11
CA ALA A 38 4.87 5.25 2.49
C ALA A 38 3.66 5.88 3.20
N VAL A 39 2.68 5.07 3.60
CA VAL A 39 1.46 5.50 4.29
C VAL A 39 1.45 5.05 5.75
N PRO A 40 0.69 5.71 6.64
CA PRO A 40 0.48 5.23 8.00
C PRO A 40 -0.15 3.82 8.01
N LEU A 41 0.19 3.03 9.02
CA LEU A 41 -0.57 1.81 9.30
C LEU A 41 -2.00 2.18 9.69
N GLY A 42 -2.99 1.44 9.17
CA GLY A 42 -4.42 1.68 9.43
C GLY A 42 -5.08 2.70 8.52
N ILE A 43 -4.37 3.28 7.54
CA ILE A 43 -5.01 4.04 6.46
C ILE A 43 -5.98 3.14 5.68
N SER A 44 -7.13 3.66 5.29
CA SER A 44 -8.07 2.91 4.46
C SER A 44 -7.57 2.76 3.02
N LEU A 45 -7.98 1.69 2.34
CA LEU A 45 -7.67 1.53 0.91
C LEU A 45 -8.34 2.61 0.05
N ARG A 46 -9.46 3.17 0.50
CA ARG A 46 -10.11 4.33 -0.12
C ARG A 46 -9.20 5.55 -0.15
N GLU A 47 -8.65 5.95 1.00
CA GLU A 47 -7.73 7.09 1.06
C GLU A 47 -6.49 6.87 0.20
N VAL A 48 -5.96 5.64 0.16
CA VAL A 48 -4.84 5.27 -0.70
C VAL A 48 -5.19 5.42 -2.19
N LEU A 49 -6.40 5.04 -2.60
CA LEU A 49 -6.91 5.22 -3.96
C LEU A 49 -7.07 6.72 -4.30
N ASP A 50 -7.56 7.53 -3.36
CA ASP A 50 -7.71 8.97 -3.54
C ASP A 50 -6.35 9.66 -3.74
N LEU A 51 -5.30 9.21 -3.05
CA LEU A 51 -3.92 9.68 -3.29
C LEU A 51 -3.45 9.39 -4.71
N ALA A 52 -3.88 8.26 -5.29
CA ALA A 52 -3.66 7.91 -6.70
C ALA A 52 -4.54 8.68 -7.68
N GLY A 53 -5.44 9.54 -7.19
CA GLY A 53 -6.36 10.34 -7.99
C GLY A 53 -7.62 9.60 -8.44
N GLY A 54 -7.98 8.51 -7.75
CA GLY A 54 -9.17 7.73 -8.06
C GLY A 54 -8.98 6.73 -9.20
N ALA A 55 -10.02 5.91 -9.41
CA ALA A 55 -10.06 4.97 -10.52
C ALA A 55 -10.38 5.68 -11.85
N THR A 56 -9.86 5.14 -12.95
CA THR A 56 -10.09 5.67 -14.32
C THR A 56 -11.18 4.93 -15.08
N VAL A 57 -11.93 4.04 -14.40
CA VAL A 57 -13.02 3.24 -14.96
C VAL A 57 -14.19 3.25 -13.98
N ASP A 58 -15.41 3.07 -14.49
CA ASP A 58 -16.63 3.20 -13.70
C ASP A 58 -16.84 2.06 -12.69
N ASP A 59 -16.44 0.83 -13.03
CA ASP A 59 -16.60 -0.36 -12.19
C ASP A 59 -15.26 -1.14 -12.05
N PRO A 60 -14.33 -0.65 -11.20
CA PRO A 60 -13.04 -1.28 -10.99
C PRO A 60 -13.12 -2.51 -10.06
N GLY A 61 -12.43 -3.58 -10.43
CA GLY A 61 -12.07 -4.65 -9.50
C GLY A 61 -10.81 -4.31 -8.71
N PHE A 62 -10.79 -4.59 -7.40
CA PHE A 62 -9.66 -4.27 -6.52
C PHE A 62 -8.93 -5.53 -6.06
N ILE A 63 -7.60 -5.54 -6.19
CA ILE A 63 -6.74 -6.62 -5.70
C ILE A 63 -5.90 -6.10 -4.54
N ASN A 64 -6.07 -6.70 -3.35
CA ASN A 64 -5.19 -6.41 -2.22
C ASN A 64 -4.01 -7.36 -2.24
N GLY A 65 -2.84 -6.84 -2.63
CA GLY A 65 -1.61 -7.60 -2.82
C GLY A 65 -1.18 -7.65 -4.30
N GLY A 66 -0.08 -8.35 -4.57
CA GLY A 66 0.43 -8.52 -5.94
C GLY A 66 -0.27 -9.68 -6.68
N PRO A 67 -0.06 -9.82 -8.00
CA PRO A 67 -0.75 -10.82 -8.83
C PRO A 67 -0.54 -12.28 -8.40
N MET A 68 0.52 -12.57 -7.65
CA MET A 68 0.83 -13.92 -7.17
C MET A 68 0.11 -14.29 -5.86
N MET A 69 -0.14 -13.32 -4.97
CA MET A 69 -0.59 -13.56 -3.59
C MET A 69 -1.82 -12.74 -3.19
N GLY A 70 -2.27 -11.83 -4.06
CA GLY A 70 -3.36 -10.92 -3.77
C GLY A 70 -4.72 -11.57 -3.94
N SER A 71 -5.71 -11.01 -3.25
CA SER A 71 -7.11 -11.42 -3.34
C SER A 71 -7.97 -10.29 -3.89
N LEU A 72 -9.02 -10.66 -4.63
CA LEU A 72 -10.07 -9.73 -5.01
C LEU A 72 -10.81 -9.27 -3.75
N ILE A 73 -10.99 -7.97 -3.58
CA ILE A 73 -11.78 -7.37 -2.50
C ILE A 73 -12.99 -6.64 -3.08
N THR A 74 -14.08 -6.65 -2.32
CA THR A 74 -15.36 -6.04 -2.71
C THR A 74 -15.67 -4.75 -1.95
N SER A 75 -14.82 -4.36 -0.99
CA SER A 75 -14.95 -3.14 -0.18
C SER A 75 -13.58 -2.49 0.04
N LEU A 76 -13.56 -1.15 0.01
CA LEU A 76 -12.37 -0.33 0.29
C LEU A 76 -12.34 0.26 1.70
N GLU A 77 -13.33 -0.09 2.54
CA GLU A 77 -13.44 0.36 3.94
C GLU A 77 -12.60 -0.49 4.91
N THR A 78 -11.76 -1.39 4.39
CA THR A 78 -10.87 -2.26 5.18
C THR A 78 -9.54 -1.57 5.46
#